data_AF-A0A8S4PH67-F1
#
_entry.id   AF-A0A8S4PH67-F1
#
_cell.length_a   1.000
_cell.length_b   1.000
_cell.length_c   1.000
_cell.angle_alpha   90.00
_cell.angle_beta   90.00
_cell.angle_gamma   90.00
#
_symmetry.space_group_name_H-M   'P 1'
#
loop_
_entity.id
_entity.type
_entity.pdbx_description
1 polymer ?
#
loop_
_entity_poly.entity_id
_entity_poly.type
_entity_poly.pdbx_seq_one_letter_code
_entity_poly.pdbx_strand_id
1 'polypeptide(L)'
;STSMRMIFALLLNFVIFNNFNEMPNKETVAKYIRGWVGAVGIMAIGNTYQCFRDPRFFTEKIYTEISAKDYMLSARLFGIWNFLTASLRLYCAFFINNRQVYNFTLWSFLLSLVHFLSEVLIYKSAAWSPGLVTTLLVSVISIVVMIIGYWYIDSEEDMHRESLERKTR
;
A
#
# COMPACT_ATOMS: atom_id res chain seq x y z
N SER A 1 -5.23 14.68 13.65
CA SER A 1 -5.32 15.69 12.58
C SER A 1 -5.27 15.00 11.22
N THR A 2 -6.43 14.83 10.58
CA THR A 2 -6.56 14.25 9.22
C THR A 2 -5.81 15.08 8.18
N SER A 3 -5.67 16.39 8.44
CA SER A 3 -4.93 17.33 7.61
C SER A 3 -3.43 17.03 7.56
N MET A 4 -2.82 16.58 8.66
CA MET A 4 -1.38 16.28 8.71
C MET A 4 -1.01 15.04 7.88
N ARG A 5 -1.91 14.05 7.81
CA ARG A 5 -1.71 12.85 6.98
C ARG A 5 -1.86 13.11 5.50
N MET A 6 -2.80 13.97 5.14
CA MET A 6 -3.04 14.37 3.76
C MET A 6 -1.86 15.20 3.23
N ILE A 7 -1.38 16.17 4.02
CA ILE A 7 -0.20 16.97 3.69
C ILE A 7 1.04 16.07 3.57
N PHE A 8 1.24 15.13 4.50
CA PHE A 8 2.36 14.20 4.42
C PHE A 8 2.27 13.27 3.20
N ALA A 9 1.09 12.73 2.88
CA ALA A 9 0.88 11.90 1.69
C ALA A 9 1.08 12.68 0.38
N LEU A 10 0.63 13.94 0.32
CA LEU A 10 0.86 14.82 -0.83
C LEU A 10 2.33 15.20 -0.98
N LEU A 11 3.04 15.47 0.12
CA LEU A 11 4.48 15.72 0.11
C LEU A 11 5.27 14.48 -0.32
N LEU A 12 4.88 13.30 0.13
CA LEU A 12 5.48 12.04 -0.28
C LEU A 12 5.28 11.82 -1.79
N ASN A 13 4.06 12.05 -2.30
CA ASN A 13 3.76 11.97 -3.73
C ASN A 13 4.51 13.02 -4.57
N PHE A 14 4.64 14.25 -4.07
CA PHE A 14 5.35 15.34 -4.73
C PHE A 14 6.87 15.07 -4.82
N VAL A 15 7.47 14.55 -3.75
CA VAL A 15 8.89 14.15 -3.75
C VAL A 15 9.13 12.97 -4.69
N ILE A 16 8.18 12.04 -4.82
CA ILE A 16 8.34 10.86 -5.67
C ILE A 16 8.18 11.21 -7.16
N PHE A 17 7.19 12.03 -7.51
CA PHE A 17 6.94 12.37 -8.90
C PHE A 17 8.03 13.27 -9.50
N ASN A 18 8.57 14.21 -8.72
CA ASN A 18 9.61 15.13 -9.20
C ASN A 18 10.98 14.47 -9.45
N ASN A 19 11.24 13.28 -8.89
CA ASN A 19 12.51 12.58 -9.05
C ASN A 19 12.50 11.50 -10.15
N PHE A 20 11.40 11.35 -10.90
CA PHE A 20 11.26 10.32 -11.95
C PHE A 20 11.83 10.72 -13.33
N ASN A 21 12.40 11.93 -13.47
CA ASN A 21 12.86 12.48 -14.75
C ASN A 21 14.24 11.98 -15.21
N GLU A 22 14.99 11.27 -14.37
CA GLU A 22 16.24 10.60 -14.76
C GLU A 22 15.97 9.09 -14.83
N MET A 23 16.24 8.43 -15.98
CA MET A 23 16.07 6.98 -16.12
C MET A 23 16.84 6.27 -15.00
N PRO A 24 16.17 5.73 -13.95
CA PRO A 24 16.86 5.47 -12.70
C PRO A 24 17.54 4.11 -12.79
N ASN A 25 18.81 4.07 -12.38
CA ASN A 25 19.52 2.81 -12.14
C ASN A 25 18.68 1.89 -11.23
N LYS A 26 18.75 0.56 -11.42
CA LYS A 26 17.99 -0.45 -10.64
C LYS A 26 18.06 -0.23 -9.14
N GLU A 27 19.24 0.18 -8.65
CA GLU A 27 19.47 0.39 -7.24
C GLU A 27 18.67 1.58 -6.72
N THR A 28 18.52 2.61 -7.56
CA THR A 28 17.71 3.80 -7.31
C THR A 28 16.23 3.44 -7.29
N VAL A 29 15.74 2.71 -8.30
CA VAL A 29 14.33 2.23 -8.34
C VAL A 29 14.01 1.37 -7.11
N ALA A 30 14.86 0.39 -6.81
CA ALA A 30 14.67 -0.49 -5.66
C ALA A 30 14.70 0.30 -4.33
N LYS A 31 15.62 1.26 -4.16
CA LYS A 31 15.66 2.14 -2.99
C LYS A 31 14.37 2.94 -2.83
N TYR A 32 13.84 3.49 -3.91
CA TYR A 32 12.58 4.24 -3.87
C TYR A 32 11.39 3.36 -3.49
N ILE A 33 11.25 2.18 -4.10
CA ILE A 33 10.14 1.27 -3.79
C ILE A 33 10.26 0.76 -2.36
N ARG A 34 11.47 0.41 -1.90
CA ARG A 34 11.72 0.03 -0.49
C ARG A 34 11.29 1.14 0.46
N GLY A 35 11.71 2.38 0.18
CA GLY A 35 11.33 3.56 0.98
C GLY A 35 9.83 3.80 0.99
N TRP A 36 9.18 3.76 -0.18
CA TRP A 36 7.74 3.95 -0.33
C TRP A 36 6.93 2.89 0.42
N VAL A 37 7.17 1.61 0.11
CA VAL A 37 6.44 0.49 0.72
C VAL A 37 6.69 0.43 2.23
N GLY A 38 7.91 0.74 2.66
CA GLY A 38 8.26 0.87 4.08
C GLY A 38 7.47 1.99 4.79
N ALA A 39 7.42 3.19 4.19
CA ALA A 39 6.65 4.31 4.73
C ALA A 39 5.15 3.98 4.81
N VAL A 40 4.59 3.35 3.78
CA VAL A 40 3.19 2.90 3.78
C VAL A 40 2.94 1.82 4.83
N GLY A 41 3.89 0.92 5.05
CA GLY A 41 3.86 -0.07 6.15
C GLY A 41 3.80 0.59 7.53
N ILE A 42 4.66 1.57 7.80
CA ILE A 42 4.66 2.33 9.07
C ILE A 42 3.34 3.07 9.27
N MET A 43 2.82 3.72 8.23
CA MET A 43 1.51 4.38 8.29
C MET A 43 0.38 3.41 8.64
N ALA A 44 0.42 2.19 8.08
CA ALA A 44 -0.56 1.14 8.37
C ALA A 44 -0.50 0.69 9.85
N ILE A 45 0.70 0.59 10.46
CA ILE A 45 0.83 0.36 11.92
C ILE A 45 0.17 1.48 12.71
N GLY A 46 0.39 2.74 12.32
CA GLY A 46 -0.28 3.88 12.93
C GLY A 46 -1.80 3.79 12.83
N ASN A 47 -2.33 3.33 11.69
CA ASN A 47 -3.77 3.10 11.49
C ASN A 47 -4.30 1.95 12.35
N THR A 48 -3.56 0.85 12.48
CA THR A 48 -3.89 -0.24 13.41
C THR A 48 -4.09 0.29 14.81
N TYR A 49 -3.14 1.08 15.32
CA TYR A 49 -3.23 1.64 16.66
C TYR A 49 -4.50 2.48 16.88
N GLN A 50 -4.88 3.29 15.89
CA GLN A 50 -6.09 4.09 15.96
C GLN A 50 -7.37 3.26 15.96
N CYS A 51 -7.40 2.16 15.21
CA CYS A 51 -8.57 1.27 15.16
C CYS A 51 -8.88 0.66 16.53
N PHE A 52 -7.86 0.43 17.36
CA PHE A 52 -8.04 -0.06 18.73
C PHE A 52 -8.33 1.05 19.74
N ARG A 53 -7.76 2.25 19.56
CA ARG A 53 -7.88 3.35 20.53
C ARG A 53 -9.17 4.16 20.38
N ASP A 54 -9.63 4.40 19.15
CA ASP A 54 -10.84 5.18 18.88
C ASP A 54 -11.70 4.54 17.76
N PRO A 55 -12.51 3.51 18.11
CA PRO A 55 -13.40 2.85 17.15
C PRO A 55 -14.50 3.76 16.58
N ARG A 56 -14.76 4.91 17.22
CA ARG A 56 -15.85 5.84 16.86
C ARG A 56 -15.47 6.75 15.70
N PHE A 57 -14.20 7.19 15.62
CA PHE A 57 -13.72 8.13 14.60
C PHE A 57 -13.80 7.61 13.15
N PHE A 58 -13.66 6.31 12.94
CA PHE A 58 -13.72 5.69 11.61
C PHE A 58 -15.17 5.36 11.18
N THR A 59 -16.03 5.04 12.13
CA THR A 59 -17.39 4.55 11.88
C THR A 59 -18.36 5.70 11.60
N GLU A 60 -18.31 6.78 12.39
CA GLU A 60 -19.18 7.95 12.23
C GLU A 60 -18.96 8.69 10.88
N LYS A 61 -17.78 8.47 10.27
CA LYS A 61 -17.40 9.08 8.98
C LYS A 61 -17.48 8.16 7.78
N ILE A 62 -17.65 6.84 7.96
CA ILE A 62 -17.67 5.87 6.86
C ILE A 62 -18.98 5.08 6.82
N TYR A 63 -19.51 4.60 7.94
CA TYR A 63 -20.67 3.70 8.01
C TYR A 63 -21.82 4.37 8.76
N THR A 64 -22.70 5.07 8.03
CA THR A 64 -23.75 5.91 8.63
C THR A 64 -25.01 5.13 9.05
N GLU A 65 -25.15 3.85 8.68
CA GLU A 65 -26.39 3.07 8.85
C GLU A 65 -26.23 1.71 9.58
N ILE A 66 -25.24 1.54 10.46
CA ILE A 66 -25.07 0.28 11.21
C ILE A 66 -25.25 0.49 12.71
N SER A 67 -26.05 -0.37 13.33
CA SER A 67 -26.32 -0.42 14.78
C SER A 67 -25.05 -0.38 15.62
N ALA A 68 -25.10 0.30 16.77
CA ALA A 68 -23.97 0.59 17.65
C ALA A 68 -23.22 -0.64 18.22
N LYS A 69 -23.65 -1.87 17.91
CA LYS A 69 -23.04 -3.11 18.41
C LYS A 69 -22.10 -3.76 17.38
N ASP A 70 -22.34 -3.56 16.09
CA ASP A 70 -21.61 -4.25 15.03
C ASP A 70 -20.33 -3.51 14.60
N TYR A 71 -20.23 -2.20 14.85
CA TYR A 71 -19.06 -1.40 14.47
C TYR A 71 -17.78 -1.75 15.23
N MET A 72 -17.90 -2.18 16.50
CA MET A 72 -16.73 -2.47 17.33
C MET A 72 -15.96 -3.69 16.82
N LEU A 73 -16.67 -4.67 16.24
CA LEU A 73 -16.04 -5.85 15.67
C LEU A 73 -15.36 -5.51 14.35
N SER A 74 -16.04 -4.80 13.44
CA SER A 74 -15.50 -4.37 12.16
C SER A 74 -14.26 -3.49 12.31
N ALA A 75 -14.23 -2.57 13.29
CA ALA A 75 -13.06 -1.75 13.58
C ALA A 75 -11.84 -2.58 14.02
N ARG A 76 -12.05 -3.62 14.85
CA ARG A 76 -10.97 -4.52 15.30
C ARG A 76 -10.45 -5.39 14.16
N LEU A 77 -11.34 -5.93 13.33
CA LEU A 77 -10.98 -6.70 12.13
C LEU A 77 -10.18 -5.82 11.14
N PHE A 78 -10.62 -4.59 10.92
CA PHE A 78 -9.90 -3.63 10.09
C PHE A 78 -8.53 -3.28 10.69
N GLY A 79 -8.41 -3.18 12.02
CA GLY A 79 -7.13 -3.01 12.71
C GLY A 79 -6.15 -4.16 12.47
N ILE A 80 -6.62 -5.41 12.61
CA ILE A 80 -5.81 -6.62 12.34
C ILE A 80 -5.44 -6.72 10.86
N TRP A 81 -6.35 -6.40 9.96
CA TRP A 81 -6.07 -6.34 8.52
C TRP A 81 -4.96 -5.33 8.19
N ASN A 82 -5.02 -4.13 8.78
CA ASN A 82 -3.96 -3.13 8.62
C ASN A 82 -2.62 -3.64 9.17
N PHE A 83 -2.62 -4.36 10.29
CA PHE A 83 -1.40 -4.91 10.88
C PHE A 83 -0.78 -6.01 10.02
N LEU A 84 -1.61 -6.90 9.48
CA LEU A 84 -1.19 -7.95 8.57
C LEU A 84 -0.55 -7.35 7.32
N THR A 85 -1.27 -6.42 6.66
CA THR A 85 -0.77 -5.78 5.45
C THR A 85 0.46 -4.89 5.72
N ALA A 86 0.56 -4.27 6.91
CA ALA A 86 1.77 -3.56 7.35
C ALA A 86 2.98 -4.50 7.46
N SER A 87 2.80 -5.66 8.08
CA SER A 87 3.85 -6.68 8.22
C SER A 87 4.35 -7.15 6.86
N LEU A 88 3.44 -7.43 5.91
CA LEU A 88 3.83 -7.79 4.53
C LEU A 88 4.64 -6.68 3.86
N ARG A 89 4.18 -5.42 3.95
CA ARG A 89 4.85 -4.26 3.33
C ARG A 89 6.24 -4.04 3.91
N LEU A 90 6.39 -4.10 5.23
CA LEU A 90 7.71 -3.99 5.88
C LEU A 90 8.62 -5.15 5.49
N TYR A 91 8.09 -6.38 5.45
CA TYR A 91 8.85 -7.54 5.01
C TYR A 91 9.31 -7.40 3.55
N CYS A 92 8.46 -6.88 2.66
CA CYS A 92 8.81 -6.54 1.29
C CYS A 92 9.87 -5.44 1.19
N ALA A 93 9.84 -4.45 2.10
CA ALA A 93 10.84 -3.39 2.13
C ALA A 93 12.24 -3.94 2.49
N PHE A 94 12.32 -4.93 3.38
CA PHE A 94 13.57 -5.63 3.69
C PHE A 94 14.02 -6.60 2.60
N PHE A 95 13.08 -7.35 2.01
CA PHE A 95 13.35 -8.42 1.05
C PHE A 95 12.79 -8.12 -0.35
N ILE A 96 13.06 -6.93 -0.90
CA ILE A 96 12.45 -6.54 -2.19
C ILE A 96 12.90 -7.40 -3.37
N ASN A 97 14.07 -8.04 -3.25
CA ASN A 97 14.60 -8.92 -4.29
C ASN A 97 13.87 -10.28 -4.31
N ASN A 98 13.03 -10.58 -3.30
CA ASN A 98 12.24 -11.79 -3.28
C ASN A 98 10.93 -11.57 -4.06
N ARG A 99 10.87 -12.13 -5.27
CA ARG A 99 9.72 -12.04 -6.18
C ARG A 99 8.39 -12.48 -5.53
N GLN A 100 8.42 -13.49 -4.67
CA GLN A 100 7.20 -13.98 -4.02
C GLN A 100 6.63 -12.95 -3.05
N VAL A 101 7.50 -12.38 -2.21
CA VAL A 101 7.12 -11.34 -1.24
C VAL A 101 6.61 -10.08 -1.96
N TYR A 102 7.28 -9.73 -3.06
CA TYR A 102 6.88 -8.61 -3.91
C TYR A 102 5.45 -8.79 -4.46
N ASN A 103 5.18 -9.96 -5.06
CA ASN A 103 3.88 -10.29 -5.62
C ASN A 103 2.78 -10.30 -4.56
N PHE A 104 3.03 -10.90 -3.39
CA PHE A 104 2.06 -10.88 -2.28
C PHE A 104 1.77 -9.46 -1.79
N THR A 105 2.79 -8.60 -1.77
CA THR A 105 2.63 -7.20 -1.37
C THR A 105 1.81 -6.43 -2.41
N LEU A 106 2.05 -6.66 -3.71
CA LEU A 106 1.24 -6.09 -4.79
C LEU A 106 -0.23 -6.55 -4.68
N TRP A 107 -0.48 -7.83 -4.45
CA TRP A 107 -1.81 -8.37 -4.21
C TRP A 107 -2.50 -7.74 -3.00
N SER A 108 -1.76 -7.43 -1.93
CA SER A 108 -2.33 -6.75 -0.76
C SER A 108 -2.87 -5.35 -1.10
N PHE A 109 -2.24 -4.63 -2.03
CA PHE A 109 -2.74 -3.34 -2.51
C PHE A 109 -3.93 -3.48 -3.46
N LEU A 110 -3.92 -4.49 -4.33
CA LEU A 110 -5.06 -4.80 -5.21
C LEU A 110 -6.30 -5.18 -4.40
N LEU A 111 -6.16 -6.03 -3.39
CA LEU A 111 -7.27 -6.42 -2.51
C LEU A 111 -7.82 -5.22 -1.74
N SER A 112 -6.94 -4.33 -1.25
CA SER A 112 -7.35 -3.08 -0.62
C SER A 112 -8.16 -2.20 -1.58
N LEU A 113 -7.69 -2.03 -2.82
CA LEU A 113 -8.38 -1.25 -3.84
C LEU A 113 -9.77 -1.84 -4.17
N VAL A 114 -9.83 -3.15 -4.44
CA VAL A 114 -11.09 -3.84 -4.76
C VAL A 114 -12.07 -3.77 -3.60
N HIS A 115 -11.61 -3.96 -2.36
CA HIS A 115 -12.46 -3.88 -1.17
C HIS A 115 -13.06 -2.49 -0.99
N PHE A 116 -12.24 -1.43 -1.03
CA PHE A 116 -12.78 -0.07 -0.86
C PHE A 116 -13.64 0.36 -2.05
N LEU A 117 -13.32 -0.08 -3.26
CA LEU A 117 -14.12 0.24 -4.45
C LEU A 117 -15.47 -0.49 -4.42
N SER A 118 -15.51 -1.75 -3.98
CA SER A 118 -16.75 -2.51 -3.85
C SER A 118 -17.66 -1.94 -2.75
N GLU A 119 -17.10 -1.49 -1.64
CA GLU A 119 -17.87 -0.83 -0.57
C GLU A 119 -18.54 0.47 -1.04
N VAL A 120 -17.90 1.24 -1.92
CA VAL A 120 -18.45 2.49 -2.47
C VAL A 120 -19.44 2.25 -3.60
N LEU A 121 -19.09 1.38 -4.57
CA LEU A 121 -19.87 1.21 -5.80
C LEU A 121 -21.01 0.20 -5.67
N ILE A 122 -20.79 -0.91 -4.95
CA ILE A 122 -21.72 -2.03 -4.89
C ILE A 122 -22.55 -1.93 -3.61
N TYR A 123 -21.89 -1.93 -2.46
CA TYR A 123 -22.56 -2.00 -1.16
C TYR A 123 -23.07 -0.65 -0.67
N LYS A 124 -22.56 0.47 -1.22
CA LYS A 124 -22.89 1.85 -0.82
C LYS A 124 -22.82 2.10 0.69
N SER A 125 -22.03 1.27 1.39
CA SER A 125 -21.91 1.26 2.85
C SER A 125 -20.88 2.30 3.33
N ALA A 126 -20.02 2.77 2.42
CA ALA A 126 -18.99 3.75 2.69
C ALA A 126 -19.31 5.13 2.09
N ALA A 127 -19.39 6.16 2.92
CA ALA A 127 -19.41 7.55 2.46
C ALA A 127 -18.05 7.96 1.88
N TRP A 128 -18.07 8.93 0.96
CA TRP A 128 -16.86 9.59 0.43
C TRP A 128 -16.15 10.39 1.52
N SER A 129 -15.46 9.68 2.41
CA SER A 129 -14.71 10.26 3.51
C SER A 129 -13.28 10.57 3.08
N PRO A 130 -12.63 11.60 3.66
CA PRO A 130 -11.22 11.90 3.38
C PRO A 130 -10.27 10.72 3.66
N GLY A 131 -10.62 9.87 4.63
CA GLY A 131 -9.81 8.68 4.97
C GLY A 131 -9.88 7.60 3.90
N LEU A 132 -11.08 7.36 3.35
CA LEU A 132 -11.30 6.42 2.25
C LEU A 132 -10.55 6.86 0.99
N VAL A 133 -10.71 8.12 0.59
CA VAL A 133 -10.04 8.69 -0.60
C VAL A 133 -8.52 8.60 -0.48
N THR A 134 -7.98 8.91 0.70
CA THR A 134 -6.54 8.77 0.96
C THR A 134 -6.07 7.33 0.78
N THR A 135 -6.84 6.36 1.28
CA THR A 135 -6.46 4.94 1.20
C THR A 135 -6.56 4.40 -0.22
N LEU A 136 -7.55 4.85 -1.01
CA LEU A 136 -7.68 4.54 -2.43
C LEU A 136 -6.50 5.10 -3.23
N LEU A 137 -6.17 6.38 -3.05
CA LEU A 137 -5.04 7.01 -3.74
C LEU A 137 -3.72 6.31 -3.42
N VAL A 138 -3.44 6.05 -2.14
CA VAL A 138 -2.23 5.33 -1.73
C VAL A 138 -2.19 3.92 -2.34
N SER A 139 -3.32 3.23 -2.43
CA SER A 139 -3.40 1.89 -3.04
C SER A 139 -3.09 1.95 -4.54
N VAL A 140 -3.72 2.86 -5.29
CA VAL A 140 -3.49 3.03 -6.73
C VAL A 140 -2.04 3.40 -7.02
N ILE A 141 -1.49 4.38 -6.30
CA ILE A 141 -0.10 4.82 -6.49
C ILE A 141 0.87 3.68 -6.17
N SER A 142 0.61 2.92 -5.09
CA SER A 142 1.45 1.77 -4.73
C SER A 142 1.41 0.68 -5.80
N ILE A 143 0.25 0.41 -6.40
CA ILE A 143 0.12 -0.54 -7.51
C ILE A 143 0.95 -0.08 -8.71
N VAL A 144 0.83 1.19 -9.11
CA VAL A 144 1.58 1.75 -10.25
C VAL A 144 3.10 1.67 -10.00
N VAL A 145 3.55 2.14 -8.83
CA VAL A 145 4.97 2.10 -8.43
C VAL A 145 5.50 0.67 -8.43
N MET A 146 4.72 -0.29 -7.93
CA MET A 146 5.13 -1.69 -7.89
C MET A 146 5.08 -2.37 -9.26
N ILE A 147 4.14 -2.02 -10.14
CA ILE A 147 4.15 -2.54 -11.51
C ILE A 147 5.37 -2.04 -12.27
N ILE A 148 5.68 -0.74 -12.18
CA ILE A 148 6.87 -0.17 -12.83
C ILE A 148 8.15 -0.83 -12.28
N GLY A 149 8.23 -1.02 -10.96
CA GLY A 149 9.33 -1.74 -10.32
C GLY A 149 9.47 -3.18 -10.77
N TYR A 150 8.35 -3.88 -10.95
CA TYR A 150 8.32 -5.26 -11.41
C TYR A 150 9.01 -5.39 -12.78
N TRP A 151 8.67 -4.53 -13.76
CA TRP A 151 9.30 -4.55 -15.09
C TRP A 151 10.82 -4.36 -15.05
N TYR A 152 11.32 -3.49 -14.16
CA TYR A 152 12.74 -3.26 -14.00
C TYR A 152 13.48 -4.45 -13.35
N ILE A 153 12.89 -5.05 -12.31
CA ILE A 153 13.53 -6.15 -11.56
C ILE A 153 13.53 -7.46 -12.37
N ASP A 154 12.45 -7.77 -13.09
CA ASP A 154 12.30 -9.02 -13.87
C ASP A 154 13.29 -9.05 -15.05
N SER A 155 13.44 -7.92 -15.75
CA SER A 155 14.28 -7.82 -16.97
C SER A 155 15.77 -8.15 -16.74
N GLU A 156 16.31 -7.87 -15.56
CA GLU A 156 17.71 -8.18 -15.24
C GLU A 156 17.94 -9.63 -14.79
N GLU A 157 16.98 -10.25 -14.10
CA GLU A 157 17.09 -11.66 -13.74
C GLU A 157 17.15 -12.55 -14.98
N ASP A 158 16.37 -12.22 -16.01
CA ASP A 158 16.38 -12.92 -17.28
C ASP A 158 17.71 -12.74 -18.01
N MET A 159 18.22 -11.51 -18.12
CA MET A 159 19.54 -11.26 -18.70
C MET A 159 20.68 -11.96 -17.93
N HIS A 160 20.61 -11.99 -16.59
CA HIS A 160 21.59 -12.67 -15.76
C HIS A 160 21.53 -14.19 -15.97
N ARG A 161 20.33 -14.79 -15.98
CA ARG A 161 20.13 -16.21 -16.29
C ARG A 161 20.69 -16.56 -17.67
N GLU A 162 20.34 -15.79 -18.70
CA GLU A 162 20.87 -15.98 -20.06
C GLU A 162 22.40 -15.85 -20.14
N SER A 163 23.00 -14.97 -19.34
CA SER A 163 24.46 -14.82 -19.29
C SER A 163 25.15 -16.04 -18.68
N LEU A 164 24.50 -16.69 -17.72
CA LEU A 164 24.99 -17.91 -17.09
C LEU A 164 24.84 -19.09 -18.05
N GLU A 165 23.70 -19.22 -18.72
CA GLU A 165 23.45 -20.24 -19.75
C GLU A 165 24.42 -20.12 -20.93
N ARG A 166 24.81 -18.89 -21.30
CA ARG A 166 25.84 -18.66 -22.33
C ARG A 166 27.25 -19.04 -21.87
N LYS A 167 27.55 -19.01 -20.57
CA LYS A 167 28.86 -19.43 -20.03
C LYS A 167 28.97 -20.93 -19.84
N THR A 168 27.86 -21.62 -19.67
CA THR A 168 27.82 -23.07 -19.49
C THR A 168 27.74 -23.85 -20.80
N ARG A 169 27.44 -23.18 -21.92
CA ARG A 169 27.44 -23.73 -23.28
C ARG A 169 28.77 -23.45 -23.99
#